data_AF-A0A7V8HR43-F1
#
_entry.id   AF-A0A7V8HR43-F1
#
_cell.length_a   1.000
_cell.length_b   1.000
_cell.length_c   1.000
_cell.angle_alpha   90.00
_cell.angle_beta   90.00
_cell.angle_gamma   90.00
#
_symmetry.space_group_name_H-M   'P 1'
#
loop_
_entity.id
_entity.type
_entity.pdbx_description
1 polymer ?
#
loop_
_entity_poly.entity_id
_entity_poly.type
_entity_poly.pdbx_seq_one_letter_code
_entity_poly.pdbx_strand_id
1 'polypeptide(L)'
;MRELGVAVASITTGGDVILLSGPLGAGKTTFAQGFGRGLGIDGPIVSPTFTIARELDGRFADGSPAHLIHVDAYRLGGTSYAPGQNSVDRLLDELESLGLDEELDEPGEHTVILMEWGEQMAAALAPERLEIHISRPSAHDGSGVAPTSDGARIVTITPCGGDWDSRLTALPR
;
A
#
# COMPACT_ATOMS: atom_id res chain seq x y z
N MET A 1 -13.53 2.63 -0.97
CA MET A 1 -12.15 2.09 -1.14
C MET A 1 -11.53 2.42 -2.48
N ARG A 2 -12.11 2.04 -3.64
CA ARG A 2 -11.53 2.39 -4.95
C ARG A 2 -11.43 3.90 -5.16
N GLU A 3 -12.49 4.64 -4.85
CA GLU A 3 -12.48 6.11 -4.94
C GLU A 3 -11.44 6.74 -4.03
N LEU A 4 -11.26 6.21 -2.82
CA LEU A 4 -10.18 6.63 -1.93
C LEU A 4 -8.81 6.36 -2.54
N GLY A 5 -8.60 5.18 -3.14
CA GLY A 5 -7.35 4.88 -3.87
C GLY A 5 -7.09 5.87 -5.01
N VAL A 6 -8.12 6.21 -5.80
CA VAL A 6 -8.02 7.23 -6.86
C VAL A 6 -7.66 8.60 -6.27
N ALA A 7 -8.30 8.98 -5.16
CA ALA A 7 -8.05 10.27 -4.50
C ALA A 7 -6.61 10.35 -3.96
N VAL A 8 -6.11 9.28 -3.33
CA VAL A 8 -4.72 9.24 -2.85
C VAL A 8 -3.74 9.30 -4.04
N ALA A 9 -3.97 8.54 -5.11
CA ALA A 9 -3.14 8.60 -6.31
C ALA A 9 -3.08 10.01 -6.93
N SER A 10 -4.13 10.82 -6.79
CA SER A 10 -4.17 12.19 -7.32
C SER A 10 -3.25 13.18 -6.59
N ILE A 11 -2.80 12.83 -5.38
CA ILE A 11 -1.87 13.62 -4.56
C ILE A 11 -0.49 12.98 -4.43
N THR A 12 -0.28 11.83 -5.08
CA THR A 12 0.98 11.09 -5.09
C THR A 12 1.94 11.66 -6.13
N THR A 13 3.21 11.74 -5.76
CA THR A 13 4.33 12.09 -6.63
C THR A 13 5.37 10.97 -6.63
N GLY A 14 6.37 11.03 -7.51
CA GLY A 14 7.50 10.11 -7.42
C GLY A 14 8.30 10.29 -6.14
N GLY A 15 8.97 9.22 -5.71
CA GLY A 15 9.63 9.13 -4.39
C GLY A 15 8.71 8.65 -3.27
N ASP A 16 7.40 8.54 -3.52
CA ASP A 16 6.43 8.24 -2.46
C ASP A 16 6.41 6.76 -2.06
N VAL A 17 6.31 6.52 -0.75
CA VAL A 17 6.02 5.20 -0.17
C VAL A 17 4.69 5.23 0.58
N ILE A 18 3.81 4.28 0.27
CA ILE A 18 2.46 4.16 0.86
C ILE A 18 2.29 2.76 1.46
N LEU A 19 1.99 2.69 2.75
CA LEU A 19 1.81 1.43 3.47
C LEU A 19 0.34 1.19 3.79
N LEU A 20 -0.20 0.05 3.36
CA LEU A 20 -1.57 -0.39 3.65
C LEU A 20 -1.57 -1.43 4.77
N SER A 21 -2.33 -1.17 5.83
CA SER A 21 -2.48 -2.04 6.99
C SER A 21 -3.94 -2.42 7.29
N GLY A 22 -4.15 -3.48 8.05
CA GLY A 22 -5.47 -3.94 8.48
C GLY A 22 -5.79 -5.41 8.15
N PRO A 23 -6.88 -5.97 8.69
CA PRO A 23 -7.15 -7.41 8.64
C PRO A 23 -7.40 -7.96 7.22
N LEU A 24 -7.40 -9.29 7.09
CA LEU A 24 -7.71 -9.96 5.83
C LEU A 24 -9.11 -9.55 5.34
N GLY A 25 -9.19 -9.17 4.07
CA GLY A 25 -10.42 -8.65 3.46
C GLY A 25 -10.84 -7.26 3.96
N ALA A 26 -9.97 -6.49 4.62
CA ALA A 26 -10.24 -5.09 4.95
C ALA A 26 -10.48 -4.24 3.69
N GLY A 27 -9.96 -4.65 2.53
CA GLY A 27 -10.10 -3.94 1.27
C GLY A 27 -8.82 -3.25 0.80
N LYS A 28 -7.65 -3.68 1.29
CA LYS A 28 -6.32 -3.21 0.86
C LYS A 28 -6.12 -3.36 -0.67
N THR A 29 -6.31 -4.57 -1.22
CA THR A 29 -6.27 -4.77 -2.67
C THR A 29 -7.34 -3.98 -3.43
N THR A 30 -8.51 -3.75 -2.83
CA THR A 30 -9.54 -2.87 -3.43
C THR A 30 -9.12 -1.40 -3.45
N PHE A 31 -8.37 -0.95 -2.44
CA PHE A 31 -7.69 0.35 -2.47
C PHE A 31 -6.64 0.38 -3.58
N ALA A 32 -5.76 -0.63 -3.66
CA ALA A 32 -4.70 -0.71 -4.68
C ALA A 32 -5.26 -0.64 -6.11
N GLN A 33 -6.40 -1.29 -6.36
CA GLN A 33 -7.13 -1.16 -7.63
C GLN A 33 -7.58 0.26 -7.94
N GLY A 34 -8.06 0.98 -6.94
CA GLY A 34 -8.39 2.40 -7.07
C GLY A 34 -7.15 3.24 -7.33
N PHE A 35 -6.07 2.96 -6.61
CA PHE A 35 -4.81 3.65 -6.73
C PHE A 35 -4.22 3.52 -8.14
N GLY A 36 -4.08 2.30 -8.65
CA GLY A 36 -3.60 2.08 -10.03
C GLY A 36 -4.50 2.71 -11.08
N ARG A 37 -5.82 2.77 -10.86
CA ARG A 37 -6.74 3.53 -11.73
C ARG A 37 -6.46 5.03 -11.69
N GLY A 38 -6.16 5.59 -10.52
CA GLY A 38 -5.79 7.00 -10.36
C GLY A 38 -4.47 7.34 -11.05
N LEU A 39 -3.54 6.38 -11.12
CA LEU A 39 -2.32 6.46 -11.91
C LEU A 39 -2.53 6.15 -13.41
N GLY A 40 -3.76 5.91 -13.88
CA GLY A 40 -4.01 5.62 -15.30
C GLY A 40 -3.38 4.32 -15.82
N ILE A 41 -3.18 3.31 -14.96
CA ILE A 41 -2.61 2.02 -15.35
C ILE A 41 -3.63 1.22 -16.16
N ASP A 42 -3.29 0.91 -17.41
CA ASP A 42 -4.10 0.11 -18.34
C ASP A 42 -3.93 -1.40 -18.07
N GLY A 43 -4.36 -1.86 -16.89
CA GLY A 43 -4.23 -3.27 -16.53
C GLY A 43 -4.90 -3.64 -15.20
N PRO A 44 -5.15 -4.94 -14.95
CA PRO A 44 -5.71 -5.37 -13.69
C PRO A 44 -4.68 -5.23 -12.56
N ILE A 45 -5.02 -4.44 -11.54
CA ILE A 45 -4.31 -4.48 -10.25
C ILE A 45 -4.80 -5.69 -9.47
N VAL A 46 -3.93 -6.69 -9.36
CA VAL A 46 -4.12 -7.90 -8.56
C VAL A 46 -3.09 -7.91 -7.45
N SER A 47 -3.47 -8.42 -6.27
CA SER A 47 -2.48 -8.56 -5.20
C SER A 47 -1.38 -9.52 -5.65
N PRO A 48 -0.10 -9.13 -5.55
CA PRO A 48 1.05 -9.93 -5.92
C PRO A 48 1.40 -10.98 -4.86
N THR A 49 0.42 -11.57 -4.15
CA THR A 49 0.67 -12.48 -3.02
C THR A 49 1.68 -13.61 -3.32
N PHE A 50 1.74 -14.08 -4.58
CA PHE A 50 2.67 -15.14 -5.00
C PHE A 50 3.99 -14.65 -5.59
N THR A 51 4.04 -13.42 -6.10
CA THR A 51 5.24 -12.83 -6.72
C THR A 51 5.94 -11.82 -5.81
N ILE A 52 5.36 -11.53 -4.64
CA ILE A 52 5.79 -10.55 -3.64
C ILE A 52 5.65 -9.11 -4.13
N ALA A 53 6.17 -8.79 -5.31
CA ALA A 53 6.03 -7.50 -5.97
C ALA A 53 5.53 -7.63 -7.42
N ARG A 54 5.03 -6.51 -7.94
CA ARG A 54 4.72 -6.28 -9.36
C ARG A 54 5.01 -4.83 -9.69
N GLU A 55 5.65 -4.64 -10.83
CA GLU A 55 5.90 -3.33 -11.44
C GLU A 55 4.86 -3.05 -12.52
N LEU A 56 4.34 -1.82 -12.54
CA LEU A 56 3.29 -1.38 -13.44
C LEU A 56 3.50 0.09 -13.83
N ASP A 57 3.38 0.41 -15.12
CA ASP A 57 3.56 1.78 -15.60
C ASP A 57 2.22 2.51 -15.77
N GLY A 58 2.23 3.79 -15.41
CA GLY A 58 1.11 4.71 -15.49
C GLY A 58 1.58 6.16 -15.62
N ARG A 59 0.79 7.09 -15.08
CA ARG A 59 1.05 8.53 -15.04
C ARG A 59 0.60 9.14 -13.72
N PHE A 60 1.41 10.05 -13.19
CA PHE A 60 0.99 10.89 -12.07
C PHE A 60 -0.02 11.94 -12.53
N ALA A 61 -0.64 12.64 -11.58
CA ALA A 61 -1.69 13.63 -11.84
C ALA A 61 -1.20 14.82 -12.71
N ASP A 62 0.09 15.13 -12.67
CA ASP A 62 0.72 16.17 -13.50
C ASP A 62 1.04 15.70 -14.94
N GLY A 63 0.78 14.42 -15.25
CA GLY A 63 1.01 13.80 -16.55
C GLY A 63 2.39 13.16 -16.73
N SER A 64 3.30 13.33 -15.77
CA SER A 64 4.62 12.68 -15.77
C SER A 64 4.49 11.15 -15.67
N PRO A 65 5.48 10.37 -16.16
CA PRO A 65 5.47 8.92 -16.04
C PRO A 65 5.44 8.48 -14.58
N ALA A 66 4.63 7.47 -14.27
CA ALA A 66 4.62 6.83 -12.97
C ALA A 66 5.02 5.36 -13.11
N HIS A 67 5.91 4.90 -12.24
CA HIS A 67 6.32 3.52 -12.10
C HIS A 67 5.85 3.01 -10.73
N LEU A 68 4.81 2.19 -10.72
CA LEU A 68 4.24 1.63 -9.51
C LEU A 68 4.91 0.30 -9.16
N ILE A 69 5.56 0.24 -8.01
CA ILE A 69 5.97 -1.00 -7.37
C ILE A 69 4.91 -1.38 -6.34
N HIS A 70 4.04 -2.34 -6.69
CA HIS A 70 3.03 -2.89 -5.77
C HIS A 70 3.60 -4.10 -5.06
N VAL A 71 3.75 -4.03 -3.74
CA VAL A 71 4.26 -5.10 -2.88
C VAL A 71 3.14 -5.68 -2.01
N ASP A 72 3.12 -6.99 -1.79
CA ASP A 72 2.28 -7.65 -0.79
C ASP A 72 3.12 -8.53 0.13
N ALA A 73 3.35 -8.03 1.35
CA ALA A 73 4.19 -8.69 2.35
C ALA A 73 3.43 -9.69 3.23
N TYR A 74 2.16 -10.01 2.93
CA TYR A 74 1.36 -10.93 3.75
C TYR A 74 2.07 -12.25 4.06
N ARG A 75 2.77 -12.81 3.05
CA ARG A 75 3.46 -14.10 3.21
C ARG A 75 4.70 -14.01 4.09
N LEU A 76 5.32 -12.85 4.18
CA LEU A 76 6.58 -12.68 4.90
C LEU A 76 6.34 -12.59 6.41
N GLY A 77 5.12 -12.21 6.84
CA GLY A 77 4.72 -12.12 8.25
C GLY A 77 4.11 -13.38 8.90
N GLY A 78 4.13 -14.55 8.25
CA GLY A 78 3.60 -15.80 8.82
C GLY A 78 4.38 -16.34 10.05
N THR A 79 3.81 -17.26 10.82
CA THR A 79 4.43 -17.85 12.04
C THR A 79 5.09 -19.22 11.81
N SER A 80 5.08 -19.75 10.59
CA SER A 80 5.65 -21.07 10.26
C SER A 80 7.13 -20.98 9.87
N TYR A 81 8.01 -20.43 10.70
CA TYR A 81 9.40 -20.20 10.29
C TYR A 81 10.47 -20.75 11.23
N ALA A 82 11.63 -21.02 10.62
CA ALA A 82 12.83 -21.51 11.29
C ALA A 82 13.31 -20.48 12.34
N PRO A 83 13.84 -20.92 13.49
CA PRO A 83 14.33 -20.00 14.52
C PRO A 83 15.43 -19.08 13.97
N GLY A 84 15.29 -17.77 14.15
CA GLY A 84 16.35 -16.79 13.91
C GLY A 84 16.20 -15.86 12.70
N GLN A 85 15.18 -16.02 11.86
CA GLN A 85 14.85 -15.04 10.81
C GLN A 85 13.67 -14.16 11.26
N ASN A 86 13.83 -12.84 11.18
CA ASN A 86 12.72 -11.91 11.36
C ASN A 86 12.04 -11.65 9.99
N SER A 87 10.77 -11.24 10.00
CA SER A 87 9.97 -11.04 8.79
C SER A 87 10.50 -9.91 7.88
N VAL A 88 11.27 -8.98 8.44
CA VAL A 88 11.85 -7.83 7.73
C VAL A 88 13.04 -8.29 6.89
N ASP A 89 13.96 -9.04 7.48
CA ASP A 89 15.17 -9.53 6.79
C ASP A 89 14.80 -10.33 5.52
N ARG A 90 13.78 -11.19 5.59
CA ARG A 90 13.32 -11.93 4.40
C ARG A 90 12.66 -11.08 3.34
N LEU A 91 11.93 -10.05 3.74
CA LEU A 91 11.35 -9.14 2.77
C LEU A 91 12.48 -8.47 2.00
N LEU A 92 13.48 -7.97 2.72
CA LEU A 92 14.68 -7.38 2.12
C LEU A 92 15.39 -8.38 1.21
N ASP A 93 15.63 -9.62 1.64
CA ASP A 93 16.24 -10.67 0.79
C ASP A 93 15.43 -10.94 -0.49
N GLU A 94 14.09 -11.03 -0.39
CA GLU A 94 13.23 -11.28 -1.55
C GLU A 94 13.20 -10.08 -2.50
N LEU A 95 13.16 -8.86 -1.95
CA LEU A 95 13.22 -7.63 -2.75
C LEU A 95 14.59 -7.47 -3.42
N GLU A 96 15.69 -7.78 -2.73
CA GLU A 96 17.04 -7.84 -3.31
C GLU A 96 17.08 -8.85 -4.46
N SER A 97 16.47 -10.03 -4.29
CA SER A 97 16.38 -11.03 -5.36
C SER A 97 15.58 -10.56 -6.59
N LEU A 98 14.68 -9.59 -6.39
CA LEU A 98 13.91 -8.93 -7.43
C LEU A 98 14.58 -7.65 -7.96
N GLY A 99 15.69 -7.20 -7.34
CA GLY A 99 16.37 -5.94 -7.66
C GLY A 99 15.57 -4.69 -7.27
N LEU A 100 14.76 -4.77 -6.20
CA LEU A 100 13.87 -3.71 -5.72
C LEU A 100 14.32 -3.08 -4.39
N ASP A 101 15.43 -3.54 -3.83
CA ASP A 101 15.99 -3.07 -2.56
C ASP A 101 16.43 -1.60 -2.62
N GLU A 102 17.09 -1.19 -3.71
CA GLU A 102 17.49 0.21 -3.94
C GLU A 102 16.29 1.15 -4.05
N GLU A 103 15.28 0.78 -4.85
CA GLU A 103 14.07 1.59 -5.03
C GLU A 103 13.26 1.72 -3.74
N LEU A 104 13.36 0.78 -2.80
CA LEU A 104 12.66 0.87 -1.52
C LEU A 104 13.29 1.84 -0.53
N ASP A 105 14.62 1.92 -0.52
CA ASP A 105 15.36 2.84 0.35
C ASP A 105 15.30 4.27 -0.20
N GLU A 106 15.50 4.42 -1.51
CA GLU A 106 15.46 5.70 -2.22
C GLU A 106 14.67 5.57 -3.54
N PRO A 107 13.33 5.66 -3.49
CA PRO A 107 12.52 5.52 -4.70
C PRO A 107 12.82 6.64 -5.69
N GLY A 108 12.96 6.29 -6.97
CA GLY A 108 13.26 7.26 -8.02
C GLY A 108 12.18 8.34 -8.19
N GLU A 109 12.52 9.43 -8.89
CA GLU A 109 11.63 10.58 -9.17
C GLU A 109 10.34 10.22 -9.92
N HIS A 110 10.25 9.01 -10.47
CA HIS A 110 9.07 8.49 -11.15
C HIS A 110 8.48 7.26 -10.46
N THR A 111 9.10 6.77 -9.38
CA THR A 111 8.69 5.56 -8.67
C THR A 111 7.72 5.91 -7.55
N VAL A 112 6.68 5.10 -7.40
CA VAL A 112 5.85 5.07 -6.19
C VAL A 112 5.69 3.64 -5.72
N ILE A 113 5.81 3.47 -4.40
CA ILE A 113 5.71 2.16 -3.77
C ILE A 113 4.40 2.07 -3.00
N LEU A 114 3.60 1.05 -3.31
CA LEU A 114 2.40 0.71 -2.57
C LEU A 114 2.56 -0.67 -1.94
N MET A 115 2.67 -0.72 -0.61
CA MET A 115 2.94 -1.97 0.11
C MET A 115 1.74 -2.40 0.96
N GLU A 116 1.17 -3.56 0.66
CA GLU A 116 0.20 -4.23 1.52
C GLU A 116 0.91 -4.95 2.67
N TRP A 117 0.33 -4.85 3.88
CA TRP A 117 0.84 -5.42 5.13
C TRP A 117 2.16 -4.80 5.63
N GLY A 118 2.41 -3.53 5.28
CA GLY A 118 3.61 -2.77 5.65
C GLY A 118 3.78 -2.41 7.13
N GLU A 119 2.78 -2.65 7.99
CA GLU A 119 2.75 -2.15 9.38
C GLU A 119 3.95 -2.62 10.25
N GLN A 120 4.42 -3.85 10.03
CA GLN A 120 5.57 -4.40 10.77
C GLN A 120 6.92 -3.87 10.25
N MET A 121 6.91 -3.24 9.07
CA MET A 121 8.10 -2.81 8.35
C MET A 121 8.17 -1.28 8.21
N ALA A 122 7.16 -0.57 8.70
CA ALA A 122 6.99 0.87 8.56
C ALA A 122 8.18 1.70 9.06
N ALA A 123 8.79 1.28 10.18
CA ALA A 123 9.95 1.97 10.75
C ALA A 123 11.28 1.62 10.05
N ALA A 124 11.32 0.53 9.29
CA ALA A 124 12.55 0.02 8.68
C ALA A 124 12.72 0.45 7.22
N LEU A 125 11.62 0.70 6.49
CA LEU A 125 11.64 0.83 5.03
C LEU A 125 11.62 2.26 4.49
N ALA A 126 10.98 3.21 5.16
CA ALA A 126 10.89 4.57 4.64
C ALA A 126 10.64 5.60 5.76
N PRO A 127 11.57 6.54 6.02
CA PRO A 127 11.36 7.59 7.01
C PRO A 127 10.23 8.54 6.59
N GLU A 128 10.05 8.75 5.28
CA GLU A 128 8.97 9.52 4.68
C GLU A 128 7.97 8.59 4.00
N ARG A 129 6.72 8.57 4.47
CA ARG A 129 5.69 7.64 3.98
C ARG A 129 4.28 8.09 4.36
N LEU A 130 3.29 7.50 3.68
CA LEU A 130 1.90 7.57 4.06
C LEU A 130 1.41 6.21 4.59
N GLU A 131 0.94 6.18 5.83
CA GLU A 131 0.33 4.98 6.40
C GLU A 131 -1.19 5.04 6.28
N ILE A 132 -1.80 3.99 5.74
CA ILE A 132 -3.26 3.86 5.58
C ILE A 132 -3.71 2.59 6.30
N HIS A 133 -4.38 2.75 7.43
CA HIS A 133 -4.98 1.66 8.17
C HIS A 133 -6.45 1.50 7.82
N ILE A 134 -6.83 0.31 7.34
CA ILE A 134 -8.21 -0.01 6.96
C ILE A 134 -8.78 -1.01 7.94
N SER A 135 -9.77 -0.59 8.72
CA SER A 135 -10.48 -1.45 9.67
C SER A 135 -11.94 -1.62 9.26
N ARG A 136 -12.57 -2.66 9.79
CA ARG A 136 -14.02 -2.85 9.72
C ARG A 136 -14.62 -2.35 11.03
N PRO A 137 -15.77 -1.67 11.02
CA PRO A 137 -16.52 -1.43 12.24
C PRO A 137 -16.76 -2.78 12.95
N SER A 138 -16.44 -2.86 14.23
CA SER A 138 -16.73 -4.05 15.02
C SER A 138 -18.22 -4.31 15.01
N ALA A 139 -18.64 -5.55 14.74
CA ALA A 139 -20.01 -5.99 14.92
C ALA A 139 -20.32 -6.08 16.43
N HIS A 140 -20.46 -4.94 17.10
CA HIS A 140 -21.07 -4.87 18.44
C HIS A 140 -22.49 -4.31 18.41
N ASP A 141 -22.97 -3.91 17.23
CA ASP A 141 -24.32 -3.40 17.06
C ASP A 141 -25.25 -4.52 16.57
N GLY A 142 -25.45 -5.54 17.42
CA GLY A 142 -26.61 -6.46 17.52
C GLY A 142 -27.28 -7.04 16.25
N SER A 143 -26.75 -6.79 15.06
CA SER A 143 -27.34 -7.14 13.78
C SER A 143 -26.53 -8.32 13.26
N GLY A 144 -27.13 -9.50 13.28
CA GLY A 144 -26.54 -10.75 12.78
C GLY A 144 -26.32 -10.76 11.27
N VAL A 145 -25.84 -9.66 10.70
CA VAL A 145 -25.49 -9.52 9.29
C VAL A 145 -24.10 -10.10 9.11
N ALA A 146 -24.01 -11.17 8.33
CA ALA A 146 -22.74 -11.75 7.94
C ALA A 146 -21.84 -10.67 7.31
N PRO A 147 -20.53 -10.65 7.61
CA PRO A 147 -19.62 -9.68 7.01
C PRO A 147 -19.61 -9.87 5.47
N THR A 148 -20.20 -8.91 4.75
CA THR A 148 -20.18 -8.86 3.28
C THR A 148 -19.00 -8.01 2.78
N SER A 149 -18.68 -8.14 1.49
CA SER A 149 -17.74 -7.24 0.80
C SER A 149 -18.16 -5.77 0.88
N ASP A 150 -19.46 -5.50 1.05
CA ASP A 150 -20.08 -4.18 0.87
C ASP A 150 -20.26 -3.41 2.20
N GLY A 151 -19.75 -3.95 3.31
CA GLY A 151 -19.81 -3.27 4.60
C GLY A 151 -18.99 -1.97 4.63
N ALA A 152 -19.31 -1.07 5.55
CA ALA A 152 -18.52 0.14 5.80
C ALA A 152 -17.06 -0.21 6.18
N ARG A 153 -16.14 0.73 5.93
CA ARG A 153 -14.74 0.67 6.35
C ARG A 153 -14.39 1.96 7.07
N ILE A 154 -13.61 1.85 8.13
CA ILE A 154 -12.99 2.99 8.80
C ILE A 154 -11.55 3.04 8.32
N VAL A 155 -11.17 4.15 7.70
CA VAL A 155 -9.81 4.37 7.17
C VAL A 155 -9.15 5.46 8.00
N THR A 156 -8.00 5.13 8.58
CA THR A 156 -7.11 6.10 9.23
C THR A 156 -5.93 6.34 8.31
N ILE A 157 -5.62 7.60 8.03
CA ILE A 157 -4.48 8.01 7.20
C ILE A 157 -3.53 8.79 8.09
N THR A 158 -2.27 8.35 8.16
CA THR A 158 -1.24 8.94 9.02
C THR A 158 -0.04 9.34 8.15
N PRO A 159 0.22 10.64 7.96
CA PRO A 159 1.45 11.10 7.33
C PRO A 159 2.65 10.86 8.26
N CYS A 160 3.78 10.43 7.70
CA CYS A 160 5.04 10.25 8.41
C CYS A 160 6.14 10.95 7.61
N GLY A 161 6.67 12.09 8.09
CA GLY A 161 7.72 12.83 7.38
C GLY A 161 7.27 13.46 6.05
N GLY A 162 8.21 14.06 5.32
CA GLY A 162 7.98 14.70 4.04
C GLY A 162 6.93 15.82 4.07
N ASP A 163 6.22 15.99 2.95
CA ASP A 163 5.18 17.01 2.74
C ASP A 163 3.74 16.43 2.75
N TRP A 164 3.58 15.17 3.18
CA TRP A 164 2.29 14.47 3.17
C TRP A 164 1.17 15.22 3.89
N ASP A 165 1.45 15.85 5.03
CA ASP A 165 0.47 16.68 5.75
C ASP A 165 -0.14 17.76 4.87
N SER A 166 0.68 18.41 4.02
CA SER A 166 0.21 19.46 3.11
C SER A 166 -0.61 18.86 1.97
N ARG A 167 -0.15 17.75 1.38
CA ARG A 167 -0.82 17.07 0.27
C ARG A 167 -2.18 16.48 0.66
N LEU A 168 -2.31 15.96 1.89
CA LEU A 168 -3.57 15.43 2.41
C LEU A 168 -4.68 16.49 2.51
N THR A 169 -4.35 17.78 2.59
CA THR A 169 -5.36 18.86 2.58
C THR A 169 -6.11 18.97 1.25
N ALA A 170 -5.53 18.44 0.16
CA ALA A 170 -6.14 18.40 -1.16
C ALA A 170 -7.09 17.20 -1.36
N LEU A 171 -7.14 16.25 -0.43
CA LEU A 171 -8.07 15.13 -0.52
C LEU A 171 -9.52 15.62 -0.42
N PRO A 172 -10.43 15.10 -1.27
CA PRO A 172 -11.85 15.38 -1.14
C PRO A 172 -12.37 14.89 0.21
N ARG A 173 -13.17 15.72 0.88
CA ARG A 173 -13.80 15.43 2.18
C ARG A 173 -15.07 14.60 2.05
#